data_AF-A0A1H1AYA1-F1
#
_entry.id   AF-A0A1H1AYA1-F1
#
_cell.length_a   1.000
_cell.length_b   1.000
_cell.length_c   1.000
_cell.angle_alpha   90.00
_cell.angle_beta   90.00
_cell.angle_gamma   90.00
#
_symmetry.space_group_name_H-M   'P 1'
#
loop_
_entity.id
_entity.type
_entity.pdbx_description
1 polymer ?
#
loop_
_entity_poly.entity_id
_entity_poly.type
_entity_poly.pdbx_seq_one_letter_code
_entity_poly.pdbx_strand_id
1 'polypeptide(L)'
;MAALWLAASRAMAQDAAGADEPPKDDASATTLETMIVRPEPEEVVDLYRFRNPIEVDSGALDERWREPPSLEQLGKNGGIVPVLAGMAAQQIQKGARKIPGWKEPVQAAVARPPPLSEEQAARALRLQEAAEP
;
A
#
# COMPACT_ATOMS: atom_id res chain seq x y z
N MET A 1 -11.43 56.52 26.44
CA MET A 1 -12.87 56.58 26.05
C MET A 1 -12.93 56.32 24.56
N ALA A 2 -13.06 55.07 24.13
CA ALA A 2 -14.33 54.38 23.85
C ALA A 2 -15.05 54.93 22.60
N ALA A 3 -15.03 54.17 21.50
CA ALA A 3 -16.25 53.70 20.81
C ALA A 3 -15.87 52.82 19.61
N LEU A 4 -16.09 51.52 19.80
CA LEU A 4 -16.09 50.47 18.79
C LEU A 4 -17.44 50.58 18.04
N TRP A 5 -17.46 50.76 16.72
CA TRP A 5 -18.69 50.70 15.93
C TRP A 5 -18.72 49.39 15.14
N LEU A 6 -19.41 48.38 15.68
CA LEU A 6 -19.84 47.19 14.95
C LEU A 6 -21.01 47.59 14.04
N ALA A 7 -20.81 47.53 12.73
CA ALA A 7 -21.91 47.57 11.77
C ALA A 7 -22.53 46.17 11.68
N ALA A 8 -23.70 46.00 12.30
CA ALA A 8 -24.52 44.80 12.15
C ALA A 8 -25.34 44.91 10.85
N SER A 9 -24.96 44.14 9.83
CA SER A 9 -25.75 44.00 8.60
C SER A 9 -26.99 43.16 8.89
N ARG A 10 -28.15 43.78 8.75
CA ARG A 10 -29.48 43.16 8.89
C ARG A 10 -29.71 42.23 7.69
N ALA A 11 -29.73 40.91 7.91
CA ALA A 11 -30.15 39.97 6.89
C ALA A 11 -31.65 40.18 6.61
N MET A 12 -31.98 40.52 5.36
CA MET A 12 -33.36 40.57 4.85
C MET A 12 -33.87 39.14 4.70
N ALA A 13 -34.77 38.71 5.59
CA ALA A 13 -35.64 37.58 5.33
C ALA A 13 -36.68 38.04 4.30
N GLN A 14 -36.65 37.43 3.12
CA GLN A 14 -37.76 37.50 2.17
C GLN A 14 -38.86 36.59 2.72
N ASP A 15 -39.96 37.18 3.16
CA ASP A 15 -41.20 36.41 3.29
C ASP A 15 -42.18 36.97 2.28
N ALA A 16 -42.54 36.11 1.33
CA ALA A 16 -43.45 36.41 0.25
C ALA A 16 -44.87 36.47 0.83
N ALA A 17 -45.60 37.53 0.51
CA ALA A 17 -47.03 37.59 0.74
C ALA A 17 -47.71 36.43 -0.01
N GLY A 18 -48.30 35.50 0.73
CA GLY A 18 -49.02 34.36 0.19
C GLY A 18 -49.91 33.72 1.25
N ALA A 19 -51.16 34.17 1.27
CA ALA A 19 -52.37 33.50 1.74
C ALA A 19 -52.24 32.51 2.92
N ASP A 20 -52.82 32.95 4.03
CA ASP A 20 -53.31 32.19 5.17
C ASP A 20 -54.27 31.07 4.72
N GLU A 21 -53.73 29.90 4.42
CA GLU A 21 -54.49 28.65 4.32
C GLU A 21 -53.70 27.57 5.10
N PRO A 22 -54.23 27.03 6.21
CA PRO A 22 -53.52 26.00 6.96
C PRO A 22 -53.33 24.78 6.04
N PRO A 23 -52.15 24.15 6.03
CA PRO A 23 -51.93 22.97 5.21
C PRO A 23 -52.97 21.92 5.63
N LYS A 24 -53.75 21.43 4.67
CA LYS A 24 -54.60 20.25 4.88
C LYS A 24 -53.67 19.12 5.31
N ASP A 25 -53.93 18.57 6.49
CA ASP A 25 -53.30 17.33 6.97
C ASP A 25 -53.68 16.19 6.01
N ASP A 26 -52.92 16.04 4.93
CA ASP A 26 -52.83 14.78 4.22
C ASP A 26 -52.09 13.81 5.13
N ALA A 27 -52.85 13.18 6.05
CA ALA A 27 -52.40 12.20 7.02
C ALA A 27 -51.85 10.89 6.39
N SER A 28 -51.47 10.93 5.12
CA SER A 28 -50.90 9.83 4.34
C SER A 28 -49.64 10.21 3.56
N ALA A 29 -49.06 11.40 3.78
CA ALA A 29 -47.74 11.70 3.24
C ALA A 29 -46.66 11.05 4.12
N THR A 30 -46.14 9.90 3.70
CA THR A 30 -44.99 9.26 4.35
C THR A 30 -43.76 10.15 4.16
N THR A 31 -43.41 10.96 5.16
CA THR A 31 -42.12 11.66 5.18
C THR A 31 -41.00 10.65 5.38
N LEU A 32 -39.94 10.73 4.57
CA LEU A 32 -38.74 9.93 4.76
C LEU A 32 -38.06 10.26 6.10
N GLU A 33 -37.37 9.29 6.69
CA GLU A 33 -36.59 9.51 7.92
C GLU A 33 -35.50 10.56 7.70
N THR A 34 -35.29 11.43 8.70
CA THR A 34 -34.27 12.48 8.69
C THR A 34 -32.87 11.87 8.54
N MET A 35 -32.24 12.06 7.37
CA MET A 35 -30.87 11.64 7.12
C MET A 35 -29.88 12.73 7.55
N ILE A 36 -29.03 12.41 8.53
CA ILE A 36 -27.92 13.29 8.93
C ILE A 36 -26.70 12.93 8.09
N VAL A 37 -26.34 13.82 7.16
CA VAL A 37 -25.10 13.69 6.39
C VAL A 37 -23.98 14.39 7.16
N ARG A 38 -22.97 13.63 7.59
CA ARG A 38 -21.73 14.20 8.11
C ARG A 38 -20.81 14.47 6.91
N PRO A 39 -20.31 15.70 6.73
CA PRO A 39 -19.31 15.94 5.69
C PRO A 39 -18.06 15.11 5.97
N GLU A 40 -17.41 14.65 4.90
CA GLU A 40 -16.08 14.04 4.98
C GLU A 40 -15.18 14.98 5.80
N PRO A 41 -14.38 14.48 6.76
CA PRO A 41 -13.45 15.34 7.47
C PRO A 41 -12.55 16.05 6.47
N GLU A 42 -12.59 17.39 6.46
CA GLU A 42 -11.68 18.17 5.63
C GLU A 42 -10.25 17.84 6.02
N GLU A 43 -9.47 17.35 5.05
CA GLU A 43 -8.04 17.18 5.24
C GLU A 43 -7.43 18.57 5.46
N VAL A 44 -6.89 18.81 6.65
CA VAL A 44 -6.21 20.06 6.97
C VAL A 44 -4.92 20.12 6.14
N VAL A 45 -4.98 20.82 5.01
CA VAL A 45 -3.84 21.00 4.13
C VAL A 45 -2.88 22.00 4.75
N ASP A 46 -1.72 21.51 5.21
CA ASP A 46 -0.62 22.36 5.66
C ASP A 46 0.11 22.96 4.43
N LEU A 47 -0.14 24.23 4.17
CA LEU A 47 0.44 24.99 3.06
C LEU A 47 1.95 25.25 3.21
N TYR A 48 2.48 25.13 4.42
CA TYR A 48 3.90 25.34 4.72
C TYR A 48 4.66 24.04 4.90
N ARG A 49 3.98 22.90 4.80
CA ARG A 49 4.64 21.60 4.81
C ARG A 49 5.60 21.52 3.63
N PHE A 50 6.87 21.31 3.94
CA PHE A 50 7.87 21.04 2.93
C PHE A 50 7.45 19.84 2.08
N ARG A 51 7.23 20.08 0.78
CA ARG A 51 7.11 19.05 -0.25
C ARG A 51 8.43 19.01 -0.99
N ASN A 52 9.11 17.86 -0.97
CA ASN A 52 10.28 17.68 -1.80
C ASN A 52 9.83 17.77 -3.28
N PRO A 53 10.28 18.75 -4.08
CA PRO A 53 9.89 18.88 -5.48
C PRO A 53 10.54 17.82 -6.37
N ILE A 54 11.50 17.06 -5.82
CA ILE A 54 12.19 15.99 -6.50
C ILE A 54 11.63 14.67 -5.98
N GLU A 55 10.90 13.97 -6.83
CA GLU A 55 10.58 12.56 -6.63
C GLU A 55 11.81 11.76 -7.04
N VAL A 56 12.42 11.06 -6.08
CA VAL A 56 13.56 10.19 -6.33
C VAL A 56 13.03 8.79 -6.55
N ASP A 57 13.08 8.32 -7.80
CA ASP A 57 12.73 6.94 -8.11
C ASP A 57 13.67 5.97 -7.40
N SER A 58 13.12 4.85 -6.95
CA SER A 58 13.93 3.77 -6.36
C SER A 58 14.93 3.26 -7.40
N GLY A 59 16.21 3.44 -7.12
CA GLY A 59 17.29 3.08 -8.03
C GLY A 59 17.97 1.75 -7.68
N ALA A 60 18.95 1.36 -8.50
CA ALA A 60 19.78 0.19 -8.23
C ALA A 60 20.57 0.30 -6.91
N LEU A 61 20.77 1.51 -6.40
CA LEU A 61 21.38 1.74 -5.09
C LEU A 61 20.44 1.28 -3.97
N ASP A 62 19.15 1.61 -4.02
CA ASP A 62 18.18 1.27 -2.98
C ASP A 62 17.94 -0.25 -2.87
N GLU A 63 18.10 -0.98 -3.99
CA GLU A 63 18.03 -2.44 -3.99
C GLU A 63 19.23 -3.11 -3.30
N ARG A 64 20.43 -2.53 -3.49
CA ARG A 64 21.70 -3.14 -3.06
C ARG A 64 22.18 -2.62 -1.71
N TRP A 65 21.88 -1.36 -1.43
CA TRP A 65 22.31 -0.66 -0.24
C TRP A 65 21.12 -0.51 0.70
N ARG A 66 21.24 -1.09 1.89
CA ARG A 66 20.27 -0.93 2.95
C ARG A 66 21.00 -0.33 4.14
N GLU A 67 20.60 0.87 4.53
CA GLU A 67 21.24 1.56 5.65
C GLU A 67 21.08 0.74 6.93
N PRO A 68 22.15 0.54 7.70
CA PRO A 68 22.05 -0.15 8.99
C PRO A 68 21.15 0.64 9.94
N PRO A 69 20.42 -0.04 10.84
CA PRO A 69 19.52 0.63 11.79
C PRO A 69 20.29 1.61 12.67
N SER A 70 19.75 2.82 12.85
CA SER A 70 20.35 3.82 13.72
C SER A 70 20.27 3.42 15.20
N LEU A 71 21.11 4.00 16.07
CA LEU A 71 21.07 3.70 17.51
C LEU A 71 19.72 4.03 18.16
N GLU A 72 19.08 5.11 17.72
CA GLU A 72 17.75 5.49 18.17
C GLU A 72 16.69 4.46 17.75
N GLN A 73 16.73 4.02 16.49
CA GLN A 73 15.84 2.96 16.00
C GLN A 73 16.08 1.65 16.74
N LEU A 74 17.35 1.32 17.03
CA LEU A 74 17.71 0.16 17.82
C LEU A 74 17.05 0.23 19.20
N GLY A 75 17.19 1.37 19.89
CA GLY A 75 16.56 1.60 21.19
C GLY A 75 15.04 1.46 21.15
N LYS A 76 14.38 2.06 20.14
CA LYS A 76 12.93 1.96 19.92
C LYS A 76 12.46 0.54 19.61
N ASN A 77 13.28 -0.26 18.92
CA ASN A 77 12.96 -1.61 18.49
C ASN A 77 13.41 -2.71 19.47
N GLY A 78 13.66 -2.38 20.73
CA GLY A 78 14.03 -3.38 21.76
C GLY A 78 15.52 -3.72 21.83
N GLY A 79 16.38 -2.83 21.33
CA GLY A 79 17.84 -2.92 21.41
C GLY A 79 18.49 -3.78 20.33
N ILE A 80 19.74 -4.21 20.58
CA ILE A 80 20.55 -4.96 19.61
C ILE A 80 20.14 -6.44 19.48
N VAL A 81 19.47 -7.00 20.49
CA VAL A 81 19.17 -8.44 20.58
C VAL A 81 18.29 -8.92 19.40
N PRO A 82 17.18 -8.24 19.03
CA PRO A 82 16.38 -8.64 17.88
C PRO A 82 17.16 -8.60 16.56
N VAL A 83 18.06 -7.63 16.39
CA VAL A 83 18.91 -7.52 15.20
C VAL A 83 19.85 -8.72 15.10
N LEU A 84 20.53 -9.07 16.20
CA LEU A 84 21.42 -10.23 16.24
C LEU A 84 20.68 -11.55 16.01
N ALA A 85 19.47 -11.69 16.56
CA ALA A 85 18.62 -12.85 16.33
C ALA A 85 18.24 -12.98 14.85
N GLY A 86 17.87 -11.87 14.19
CA GLY A 86 17.60 -11.83 12.76
C GLY A 86 18.81 -12.22 11.93
N MET A 87 20.00 -11.70 12.27
CA MET A 87 21.25 -12.06 11.59
C MET A 87 21.59 -13.55 11.76
N ALA A 88 21.40 -14.11 12.96
CA ALA A 88 21.63 -15.54 13.22
C ALA A 88 20.68 -16.41 12.37
N ALA A 89 19.39 -16.05 12.31
CA ALA A 89 18.42 -16.76 11.48
C ALA A 89 18.79 -16.75 9.99
N GLN A 90 19.24 -15.60 9.47
CA GLN A 90 19.72 -15.51 8.08
C GLN A 90 20.93 -16.40 7.81
N GLN A 91 21.89 -16.49 8.75
CA GLN A 91 23.06 -17.36 8.60
C GLN A 91 22.69 -18.84 8.65
N ILE A 92 21.76 -19.22 9.52
CA ILE A 92 21.23 -20.60 9.58
C ILE A 92 20.57 -20.96 8.24
N GLN A 93 19.75 -20.07 7.67
CA GLN A 93 19.14 -20.30 6.36
C GLN A 93 20.19 -20.45 5.26
N LYS A 94 21.25 -19.62 5.24
CA LYS A 94 22.35 -19.75 4.28
C LYS A 94 23.11 -21.07 4.45
N GLY A 95 23.29 -21.53 5.68
CA GLY A 95 23.90 -22.83 5.99
C GLY A 95 23.03 -24.00 5.52
N ALA A 96 21.72 -23.95 5.77
CA ALA A 96 20.77 -24.99 5.37
C ALA A 96 20.76 -25.21 3.84
N ARG A 97 20.89 -24.15 3.05
CA ARG A 97 21.02 -24.25 1.58
C ARG A 97 22.27 -25.02 1.11
N LYS A 98 23.28 -25.20 1.97
CA LYS A 98 24.48 -25.98 1.65
C LYS A 98 24.32 -27.48 1.92
N ILE A 99 23.19 -27.91 2.50
CA ILE A 99 22.93 -29.32 2.75
C ILE A 99 22.71 -30.02 1.40
N PRO A 100 23.48 -31.07 1.07
CA PRO A 100 23.30 -31.81 -0.18
C PRO A 100 21.86 -32.33 -0.30
N GLY A 101 21.22 -32.08 -1.45
CA GLY A 101 19.84 -32.47 -1.71
C GLY A 101 18.77 -31.48 -1.23
N TRP A 102 19.16 -30.37 -0.59
CA TRP A 102 18.22 -29.29 -0.27
C TRP A 102 17.66 -28.64 -1.54
N LYS A 103 16.33 -28.60 -1.67
CA LYS A 103 15.63 -27.88 -2.75
C LYS A 103 15.04 -26.60 -2.20
N GLU A 104 15.23 -25.48 -2.91
CA GLU A 104 14.61 -24.22 -2.50
C GLU A 104 13.08 -24.33 -2.59
N PRO A 105 12.33 -23.87 -1.58
CA PRO A 105 10.86 -23.94 -1.57
C PRO A 105 10.23 -23.14 -2.72
N VAL A 106 10.88 -22.05 -3.11
CA VAL A 106 10.47 -21.20 -4.23
C VAL A 106 11.45 -21.45 -5.37
N GLN A 107 10.98 -22.07 -6.44
CA GLN A 107 11.75 -22.18 -7.67
C GLN A 107 11.26 -21.12 -8.65
N ALA A 108 12.19 -20.40 -9.27
CA ALA A 108 11.86 -19.51 -10.37
C ALA A 108 11.14 -20.30 -11.47
N ALA A 109 10.18 -19.66 -12.14
CA ALA A 109 9.55 -20.21 -13.32
C ALA A 109 10.59 -20.26 -14.46
N VAL A 110 11.36 -21.35 -14.50
CA VAL A 110 12.26 -21.63 -15.62
C VAL A 110 11.41 -22.23 -16.74
N ALA A 111 11.49 -21.65 -17.93
CA ALA A 111 10.87 -22.23 -19.10
C ALA A 111 11.41 -23.66 -19.26
N ARG A 112 10.51 -24.65 -19.33
CA ARG A 112 10.93 -26.02 -19.64
C ARG A 112 11.62 -25.97 -21.00
N PRO A 113 12.76 -26.69 -21.18
CA PRO A 113 13.35 -26.79 -22.50
C PRO A 113 12.29 -27.31 -23.49
N PRO A 114 12.25 -26.79 -24.73
CA PRO A 114 11.31 -27.26 -25.72
C PRO A 114 11.50 -28.77 -25.94
N PRO A 115 10.43 -29.52 -26.27
CA PRO A 115 10.56 -30.93 -26.59
C PRO A 115 11.54 -31.12 -27.76
N LEU A 116 12.26 -32.23 -27.76
CA LEU A 116 13.17 -32.57 -28.85
C LEU A 116 12.38 -32.70 -30.16
N SER A 117 12.94 -32.16 -31.24
CA SER A 117 12.45 -32.47 -32.60
C SER A 117 12.67 -33.95 -32.92
N GLU A 118 11.90 -34.48 -33.88
CA GLU A 118 11.99 -35.89 -34.28
C GLU A 118 13.40 -36.30 -34.68
N GLU A 119 14.12 -35.44 -35.42
CA GLU A 119 15.51 -35.70 -35.82
C GLU A 119 16.47 -35.75 -34.62
N GLN A 120 16.25 -34.89 -33.62
CA GLN A 120 17.05 -34.87 -32.39
C GLN A 120 16.76 -36.10 -31.53
N ALA A 121 15.49 -36.52 -31.44
CA ALA A 121 15.10 -37.74 -30.75
C ALA A 121 15.72 -38.99 -31.42
N ALA A 122 15.67 -39.08 -32.75
CA ALA A 122 16.29 -40.17 -33.51
C ALA A 122 17.83 -40.19 -33.38
N ARG A 123 18.47 -39.02 -33.22
CA ARG A 123 19.90 -38.94 -32.94
C ARG A 123 20.23 -39.38 -31.53
N ALA A 124 19.44 -38.98 -30.55
CA ALA A 124 19.60 -39.39 -29.15
C ALA A 124 19.42 -40.90 -28.98
N LEU A 125 18.44 -41.50 -29.67
CA LEU A 125 18.20 -42.95 -29.64
C LEU A 125 19.43 -43.73 -30.15
N ARG A 126 19.97 -43.34 -31.31
CA ARG A 126 21.19 -43.96 -31.86
C ARG A 126 22.41 -43.83 -30.95
N LEU A 127 22.54 -42.70 -30.25
CA LEU A 127 23.62 -42.48 -29.28
C LEU A 127 23.45 -43.35 -28.02
N GLN A 128 22.21 -43.61 -27.60
CA GLN A 128 21.91 -44.48 -26.47
C GLN A 128 22.18 -45.96 -26.83
N GLU A 129 21.73 -46.40 -28.00
CA GLU A 129 21.97 -47.76 -28.52
C GLU A 129 23.45 -48.04 -28.72
N ALA A 130 24.24 -47.04 -29.15
CA ALA A 130 25.69 -47.17 -29.30
C ALA A 130 26.47 -47.12 -27.97
N ALA A 131 25.82 -46.69 -26.89
CA ALA A 131 26.41 -46.62 -25.55
C ALA A 131 26.06 -47.82 -24.66
N GLU A 132 25.07 -48.64 -25.07
CA GLU A 132 24.81 -49.95 -24.48
C GLU A 132 25.84 -50.97 -25.02
N PRO A 133 26.61 -51.66 -24.15
CA PRO A 133 27.62 -52.63 -24.56
C PRO A 133 27.05 -53.92 -25.13
#